data_AF-A0A7W7KQN0-F1
#
_entry.id   AF-A0A7W7KQN0-F1
#
_cell.length_a   1.000
_cell.length_b   1.000
_cell.length_c   1.000
_cell.angle_alpha   90.00
_cell.angle_beta   90.00
_cell.angle_gamma   90.00
#
_symmetry.space_group_name_H-M   'P 1'
#
loop_
_entity.id
_entity.type
_entity.pdbx_description
1 polymer ?
#
loop_
_entity_poly.entity_id
_entity_poly.type
_entity_poly.pdbx_seq_one_letter_code
_entity_poly.pdbx_strand_id
1 'polypeptide(L)'
;MRPRTVNELKALVANGQYMVAFHGTSQQLDGFTEEKVGRGADANSSLGVFLTEVPSSSIDYACMDDEDNEGGQARVYLVALPVGPNYEFSSAEDFFGADEMCQVRTHEQFADLRQQLLGDGFLTASCETGEDVISVALRPEDALILAELDLEQVEELEALIFNYSALLALALDMNPAPSFAQSASVAVYTDELLEQANSGSKIPATIDEGFSL
;
A
#
# COMPACT_ATOMS: atom_id res chain seq x y z
N MET A 1 4.54 14.42 -2.11
CA MET A 1 5.88 14.93 -1.77
C MET A 1 6.38 14.08 -0.62
N ARG A 2 7.50 13.37 -0.77
CA ARG A 2 8.02 12.50 0.29
C ARG A 2 8.68 13.33 1.39
N PRO A 3 8.33 13.14 2.68
CA PRO A 3 8.96 13.86 3.79
C PRO A 3 10.44 13.50 3.89
N ARG A 4 11.27 14.50 4.20
CA ARG A 4 12.71 14.37 4.40
C ARG A 4 13.12 14.48 5.86
N THR A 5 12.21 14.98 6.70
CA THR A 5 12.41 15.12 8.14
C THR A 5 11.17 14.69 8.92
N VAL A 6 11.38 14.38 10.19
CA VAL A 6 10.30 14.09 11.14
C VAL A 6 9.31 15.25 11.27
N ASN A 7 9.80 16.49 11.29
CA ASN A 7 8.94 17.67 11.41
C ASN A 7 8.09 17.90 10.16
N GLU A 8 8.64 17.61 8.97
CA GLU A 8 7.86 17.63 7.73
C GLU A 8 6.77 16.56 7.77
N LEU A 9 7.08 15.33 8.15
CA LEU A 9 6.08 14.26 8.27
C LEU A 9 4.97 14.64 9.28
N LYS A 10 5.35 15.17 10.45
CA LYS A 10 4.39 15.70 11.44
C LYS A 10 3.44 16.72 10.85
N ALA A 11 3.95 17.68 10.08
CA ALA A 11 3.12 18.68 9.42
C ALA A 11 2.21 18.06 8.35
N LEU A 12 2.71 17.10 7.56
CA LEU A 12 1.94 16.42 6.53
C LEU A 12 0.79 15.59 7.14
N VAL A 13 1.04 14.86 8.22
CA VAL A 13 -0.01 14.11 8.95
C VAL A 13 -1.02 15.06 9.57
N ALA A 14 -0.57 16.13 10.23
CA ALA A 14 -1.45 17.14 10.83
C ALA A 14 -2.36 17.84 9.79
N ASN A 15 -1.90 17.94 8.54
CA ASN A 15 -2.65 18.50 7.43
C ASN A 15 -3.48 17.46 6.66
N GLY A 16 -3.53 16.20 7.11
CA GLY A 16 -4.28 15.12 6.46
C GLY A 16 -3.70 14.68 5.10
N GLN A 17 -2.43 14.99 4.84
CA GLN A 17 -1.74 14.60 3.61
C GLN A 17 -1.08 13.22 3.72
N TYR A 18 -0.94 12.72 4.95
CA TYR A 18 -0.49 11.37 5.26
C TYR A 18 -1.43 10.78 6.31
N MET A 19 -1.78 9.51 6.14
CA MET A 19 -2.45 8.69 7.15
C MET A 19 -1.41 7.89 7.93
N VAL A 20 -1.80 7.46 9.14
CA VAL A 20 -1.01 6.56 9.97
C VAL A 20 -1.83 5.28 10.17
N ALA A 21 -1.20 4.15 9.93
CA ALA A 21 -1.80 2.82 10.01
C ALA A 21 -0.79 1.82 10.57
N PHE A 22 -1.21 0.58 10.76
CA PHE A 22 -0.44 -0.51 11.33
C PHE A 22 -0.27 -1.63 10.31
N HIS A 23 0.90 -2.28 10.34
CA HIS A 23 1.20 -3.48 9.57
C HIS A 23 1.66 -4.57 10.52
N GLY A 24 0.89 -5.64 10.65
CA GLY A 24 1.28 -6.83 11.39
C GLY A 24 2.06 -7.80 10.52
N THR A 25 3.17 -8.34 11.01
CA THR A 25 3.89 -9.44 10.36
C THR A 25 4.81 -10.15 11.35
N SER A 26 5.29 -11.36 11.02
CA SER A 26 6.37 -12.00 11.78
C SER A 26 7.77 -11.68 11.23
N GLN A 27 7.86 -11.04 10.06
CA GLN A 27 9.12 -10.74 9.39
C GLN A 27 9.75 -9.44 9.92
N GLN A 28 11.07 -9.43 10.09
CA GLN A 28 11.80 -8.19 10.35
C GLN A 28 11.93 -7.35 9.08
N LEU A 29 11.47 -6.10 9.13
CA LEU A 29 11.45 -5.18 7.99
C LEU A 29 12.32 -3.94 8.24
N ASP A 30 13.33 -3.74 7.38
CA ASP A 30 14.03 -2.45 7.29
C ASP A 30 13.26 -1.43 6.41
N GLY A 31 12.23 -1.91 5.72
CA GLY A 31 11.40 -1.14 4.80
C GLY A 31 10.51 -2.03 3.95
N PHE A 32 9.51 -1.39 3.32
CA PHE A 32 8.65 -2.00 2.32
C PHE A 32 9.26 -1.82 0.94
N THR A 33 9.27 -2.90 0.15
CA THR A 33 9.94 -2.95 -1.15
C THR A 33 9.14 -3.79 -2.13
N GLU A 34 9.17 -3.43 -3.40
CA GLU A 34 8.57 -4.18 -4.51
C GLU A 34 8.89 -5.68 -4.47
N GLU A 35 10.12 -6.05 -4.13
CA GLU A 35 10.56 -7.45 -4.11
C GLU A 35 9.77 -8.32 -3.13
N LYS A 36 9.14 -7.73 -2.11
CA LYS A 36 8.38 -8.45 -1.07
C LYS A 36 6.89 -8.58 -1.37
N VAL A 37 6.39 -7.89 -2.39
CA VAL A 37 4.97 -7.97 -2.80
C VAL A 37 4.67 -9.38 -3.34
N GLY A 38 3.49 -9.92 -3.00
CA GLY A 38 3.04 -11.23 -3.50
C GLY A 38 3.74 -12.43 -2.88
N ARG A 39 4.44 -12.26 -1.75
CA ARG A 39 5.13 -13.36 -1.04
C ARG A 39 4.32 -14.00 0.09
N GLY A 40 3.21 -13.38 0.49
CA GLY A 40 2.34 -13.94 1.53
C GLY A 40 1.52 -15.12 1.01
N ALA A 41 0.94 -15.89 1.94
CA ALA A 41 0.13 -17.07 1.62
C ALA A 41 -1.11 -16.74 0.76
N ASP A 42 -1.74 -15.59 0.99
CA ASP A 42 -2.91 -15.15 0.24
C ASP A 42 -2.53 -14.52 -1.10
N ALA A 43 -3.30 -14.86 -2.14
CA ALA A 43 -3.07 -14.36 -3.51
C ALA A 43 -3.18 -12.83 -3.61
N ASN A 44 -4.03 -12.21 -2.78
CA ASN A 44 -4.21 -10.76 -2.74
C ASN A 44 -2.98 -10.03 -2.15
N SER A 45 -2.03 -10.74 -1.52
CA SER A 45 -0.73 -10.16 -1.12
C SER A 45 0.05 -9.57 -2.31
N SER A 46 -0.31 -9.93 -3.55
CA SER A 46 0.24 -9.32 -4.77
C SER A 46 -0.29 -7.92 -5.07
N LEU A 47 -1.27 -7.40 -4.33
CA LEU A 47 -1.78 -6.02 -4.46
C LEU A 47 -0.83 -4.96 -3.88
N GLY A 48 -0.02 -5.32 -2.87
CA GLY A 48 0.87 -4.37 -2.21
C GLY A 48 1.03 -4.65 -0.72
N VAL A 49 1.22 -3.59 0.06
CA VAL A 49 1.40 -3.69 1.52
C VAL A 49 0.07 -3.47 2.22
N PHE A 50 -0.36 -4.45 2.99
CA PHE A 50 -1.62 -4.42 3.74
C PHE A 50 -1.44 -3.69 5.06
N LEU A 51 -2.37 -2.78 5.35
CA LEU A 51 -2.38 -1.87 6.47
C LEU A 51 -3.78 -1.83 7.09
N THR A 52 -3.85 -1.63 8.39
CA THR A 52 -5.10 -1.44 9.12
C THR A 52 -5.01 -0.19 10.01
N GLU A 53 -6.14 0.49 10.23
CA GLU A 53 -6.20 1.57 11.22
C GLU A 53 -6.46 1.04 12.63
N VAL A 54 -6.79 -0.24 12.77
CA VAL A 54 -7.11 -0.93 14.02
C VAL A 54 -5.88 -1.68 14.55
N PRO A 55 -5.30 -1.25 15.68
CA PRO A 55 -4.12 -1.85 16.30
C PRO A 55 -4.30 -3.34 16.60
N SER A 56 -5.43 -3.73 17.19
CA SER A 56 -5.72 -5.14 17.53
C SER A 56 -5.75 -6.04 16.29
N SER A 57 -6.35 -5.59 15.19
CA SER A 57 -6.33 -6.32 13.91
C SER A 57 -4.90 -6.56 13.42
N SER A 58 -3.97 -5.61 13.62
CA SER A 58 -2.56 -5.80 13.25
C SER A 58 -1.83 -6.85 14.12
N ILE A 59 -2.23 -7.01 15.39
CA ILE A 59 -1.71 -8.07 16.26
C ILE A 59 -2.15 -9.44 15.75
N ASP A 60 -3.44 -9.57 15.39
CA ASP A 60 -3.98 -10.82 14.88
C ASP A 60 -3.22 -11.27 13.62
N TYR A 61 -2.98 -10.36 12.68
CA TYR A 61 -2.16 -10.63 11.49
C TYR A 61 -0.73 -11.03 11.85
N ALA A 62 -0.08 -10.31 12.77
CA ALA A 62 1.29 -10.64 13.18
C ALA A 62 1.41 -12.02 13.84
N CYS A 63 0.39 -12.44 14.60
CA CYS A 63 0.32 -13.76 15.21
C CYS A 63 0.09 -14.86 14.17
N MET A 64 -0.83 -14.65 13.22
CA MET A 64 -1.08 -15.60 12.13
C MET A 64 0.19 -15.84 11.29
N ASP A 65 0.89 -14.77 10.90
CA ASP A 65 2.17 -14.85 10.17
C ASP A 65 3.28 -15.61 10.95
N ASP A 66 3.26 -15.57 12.28
CA ASP A 66 4.24 -16.28 13.12
C ASP A 66 3.90 -17.77 13.21
N GLU A 67 2.61 -18.11 13.35
CA GLU A 67 2.12 -19.48 13.35
C GLU A 67 2.48 -20.22 12.04
N ASP A 68 2.51 -19.49 10.92
CA ASP A 68 2.93 -20.00 9.61
C ASP A 68 4.47 -20.07 9.43
N ASN A 69 5.25 -19.72 10.45
CA ASN A 69 6.73 -19.70 10.48
C ASN A 69 7.39 -18.77 9.45
N GLU A 70 6.77 -17.62 9.14
CA GLU A 70 7.33 -16.70 8.15
C GLU A 70 8.49 -15.82 8.65
N GLY A 71 8.68 -15.66 9.98
CA GLY A 71 9.70 -14.73 10.51
C GLY A 71 10.10 -14.87 11.98
N GLY A 72 9.44 -15.72 12.76
CA GLY A 72 9.92 -16.23 14.06
C GLY A 72 9.60 -15.36 15.29
N GLN A 73 8.94 -14.21 15.13
CA GLN A 73 8.28 -13.48 16.21
C GLN A 73 7.27 -12.47 15.63
N ALA A 74 6.03 -12.45 16.14
CA ALA A 74 5.03 -11.43 15.82
C ALA A 74 5.52 -10.00 16.12
N ARG A 75 5.34 -9.09 15.16
CA ARG A 75 5.74 -7.67 15.21
C ARG A 75 4.66 -6.81 14.59
N VAL A 76 4.52 -5.58 15.07
CA VAL A 76 3.65 -4.58 14.47
C VAL A 76 4.46 -3.35 14.09
N TYR A 77 4.32 -2.90 12.85
CA TYR A 77 4.95 -1.67 12.37
C TYR A 77 3.93 -0.55 12.31
N LEU A 78 4.27 0.61 12.87
CA LEU A 78 3.52 1.84 12.62
C LEU A 78 4.00 2.45 11.30
N VAL A 79 3.06 2.72 10.41
CA VAL A 79 3.34 3.09 9.02
C VAL A 79 2.66 4.41 8.68
N ALA A 80 3.39 5.32 8.02
CA ALA A 80 2.81 6.49 7.38
C ALA A 80 2.68 6.28 5.88
N LEU A 81 1.52 6.65 5.33
CA LEU A 81 1.20 6.51 3.91
C LEU A 81 0.63 7.82 3.34
N PRO A 82 1.02 8.27 2.15
CA PRO A 82 0.43 9.47 1.55
C PRO A 82 -1.05 9.25 1.25
N VAL A 83 -1.87 10.24 1.60
CA VAL A 83 -3.29 10.27 1.23
C VAL A 83 -3.42 10.73 -0.22
N GLY A 84 -4.19 10.00 -1.01
CA GLY A 84 -4.46 10.32 -2.41
C GLY A 84 -5.61 9.51 -2.99
N PRO A 85 -5.71 9.39 -4.32
CA PRO A 85 -6.76 8.60 -4.96
C PRO A 85 -6.75 7.16 -4.45
N ASN A 86 -7.89 6.72 -3.94
CA ASN A 86 -8.11 5.39 -3.38
C ASN A 86 -9.08 4.61 -4.27
N TYR A 87 -8.73 3.35 -4.57
CA TYR A 87 -9.65 2.41 -5.18
C TYR A 87 -10.40 1.64 -4.09
N GLU A 88 -11.71 1.83 -4.01
CA GLU A 88 -12.54 1.12 -3.04
C GLU A 88 -13.14 -0.13 -3.67
N PHE A 89 -12.85 -1.29 -3.09
CA PHE A 89 -13.46 -2.54 -3.51
C PHE A 89 -14.94 -2.57 -3.12
N SER A 90 -15.79 -3.06 -4.02
CA SER A 90 -17.23 -3.17 -3.82
C SER A 90 -17.64 -4.22 -2.78
N SER A 91 -16.78 -5.19 -2.52
CA SER A 91 -17.05 -6.29 -1.61
C SER A 91 -15.75 -6.92 -1.09
N ALA A 92 -15.84 -7.60 0.06
CA ALA A 92 -14.75 -8.39 0.60
C ALA A 92 -14.40 -9.56 -0.34
N GLU A 93 -15.41 -10.14 -0.99
CA GLU A 93 -15.26 -11.19 -2.00
C GLU A 93 -14.32 -10.75 -3.14
N ASP A 94 -14.54 -9.55 -3.69
CA ASP A 94 -13.69 -8.99 -4.76
C ASP A 94 -12.26 -8.70 -4.29
N PHE A 95 -12.11 -8.32 -3.01
CA PHE A 95 -10.83 -7.98 -2.38
C PHE A 95 -9.98 -9.22 -2.07
N PHE A 96 -10.59 -10.26 -1.49
CA PHE A 96 -9.95 -11.54 -1.20
C PHE A 96 -9.90 -12.46 -2.42
N GLY A 97 -10.56 -12.07 -3.52
CA GLY A 97 -10.49 -12.75 -4.80
C GLY A 97 -11.35 -14.00 -4.87
N ALA A 98 -12.33 -14.16 -3.99
CA ALA A 98 -13.32 -15.23 -4.06
C ALA A 98 -14.51 -14.72 -4.88
N ASP A 99 -14.76 -15.30 -6.06
CA ASP A 99 -16.03 -15.03 -6.76
C ASP A 99 -17.16 -15.93 -6.26
N GLU A 100 -18.41 -15.62 -6.65
CA GLU A 100 -19.62 -16.40 -6.30
C GLU A 100 -19.55 -17.88 -6.77
N MET A 101 -18.57 -18.23 -7.62
CA MET A 101 -18.34 -19.55 -8.17
C MET A 101 -17.14 -20.27 -7.53
N CYS A 102 -16.57 -19.72 -6.45
CA CYS A 102 -15.35 -20.21 -5.78
C CYS A 102 -14.11 -20.22 -6.66
N GLN A 103 -14.07 -19.44 -7.75
CA GLN A 103 -12.79 -19.17 -8.41
C GLN A 103 -12.01 -18.18 -7.57
N VAL A 104 -10.84 -18.61 -7.12
CA VAL A 104 -9.92 -17.78 -6.36
C VAL A 104 -8.98 -17.11 -7.35
N ARG A 105 -8.93 -15.77 -7.35
CA ARG A 105 -7.95 -15.02 -8.12
C ARG A 105 -6.54 -15.46 -7.72
N THR A 106 -5.69 -15.64 -8.71
CA THR A 106 -4.28 -16.00 -8.52
C THR A 106 -3.43 -14.76 -8.20
N HIS A 107 -2.21 -14.98 -7.70
CA HIS A 107 -1.22 -13.91 -7.51
C HIS A 107 -0.98 -13.09 -8.79
N GLU A 108 -0.96 -13.74 -9.96
CA GLU A 108 -0.75 -13.07 -11.26
C GLU A 108 -1.91 -12.12 -11.57
N GLN A 109 -3.16 -12.56 -11.34
CA GLN A 109 -4.34 -11.72 -11.56
C GLN A 109 -4.38 -10.51 -10.62
N PHE A 110 -3.93 -10.66 -9.37
CA PHE A 110 -3.82 -9.54 -8.44
C PHE A 110 -2.65 -8.62 -8.78
N ALA A 111 -1.53 -9.15 -9.29
CA ALA A 111 -0.42 -8.33 -9.78
C ALA A 111 -0.85 -7.49 -11.01
N ASP A 112 -1.58 -8.08 -11.95
CA ASP A 112 -2.14 -7.37 -13.10
C ASP A 112 -3.13 -6.28 -12.66
N LEU A 113 -4.03 -6.60 -11.72
CA LEU A 113 -4.95 -5.63 -11.14
C LEU A 113 -4.20 -4.46 -10.50
N ARG A 114 -3.15 -4.74 -9.72
CA ARG A 114 -2.30 -3.71 -9.14
C ARG A 114 -1.69 -2.80 -10.21
N GLN A 115 -1.15 -3.36 -11.30
CA GLN A 115 -0.60 -2.56 -12.40
C GLN A 115 -1.67 -1.69 -13.08
N GLN A 116 -2.88 -2.21 -13.25
CA GLN A 116 -4.01 -1.44 -13.76
C GLN A 116 -4.34 -0.26 -12.83
N LEU A 117 -4.51 -0.52 -11.53
CA LEU A 117 -4.83 0.52 -10.55
C LEU A 117 -3.75 1.62 -10.49
N LEU A 118 -2.47 1.22 -10.55
CA LEU A 118 -1.35 2.15 -10.64
C LEU A 118 -1.38 2.99 -11.93
N GLY A 119 -1.76 2.38 -13.06
CA GLY A 119 -1.95 3.04 -14.34
C GLY A 119 -3.10 4.04 -14.34
N ASP A 120 -4.17 3.73 -13.61
CA ASP A 120 -5.34 4.60 -13.41
C ASP A 120 -5.08 5.74 -12.39
N GLY A 121 -3.90 5.73 -11.75
CA GLY A 121 -3.44 6.81 -10.86
C GLY A 121 -3.84 6.63 -9.39
N PHE A 122 -4.33 5.45 -9.00
CA PHE A 122 -4.58 5.12 -7.60
C PHE A 122 -3.26 4.95 -6.84
N LEU A 123 -3.23 5.43 -5.59
CA LEU A 123 -2.11 5.22 -4.67
C LEU A 123 -2.40 4.08 -3.70
N THR A 124 -3.66 3.97 -3.30
CA THR A 124 -4.14 2.97 -2.35
C THR A 124 -5.33 2.22 -2.92
N ALA A 125 -5.57 1.04 -2.37
CA ALA A 125 -6.86 0.40 -2.48
C ALA A 125 -7.37 0.05 -1.09
N SER A 126 -8.68 -0.01 -0.89
CA SER A 126 -9.26 -0.34 0.41
C SER A 126 -10.49 -1.23 0.28
N CYS A 127 -10.74 -1.98 1.35
CA CYS A 127 -11.96 -2.75 1.53
C CYS A 127 -12.47 -2.52 2.95
N GLU A 128 -13.72 -2.07 3.07
CA GLU A 128 -14.43 -2.12 4.35
C GLU A 128 -14.90 -3.56 4.57
N THR A 129 -14.31 -4.18 5.58
CA THR A 129 -14.86 -5.38 6.19
C THR A 129 -15.79 -4.93 7.32
N GLY A 130 -16.80 -5.70 7.70
CA GLY A 130 -17.76 -5.26 8.72
C GLY A 130 -17.16 -4.86 10.08
N GLU A 131 -15.87 -5.12 10.30
CA GLU A 131 -15.13 -4.87 11.55
C GLU A 131 -13.95 -3.90 11.38
N ASP A 132 -13.42 -3.71 10.15
CA ASP A 132 -12.21 -2.91 9.89
C ASP A 132 -12.14 -2.42 8.44
N VAL A 133 -11.42 -1.32 8.20
CA VAL A 133 -11.04 -0.86 6.86
C VAL A 133 -9.60 -1.31 6.60
N ILE A 134 -9.47 -2.32 5.74
CA ILE A 134 -8.16 -2.78 5.28
C ILE A 134 -7.74 -1.88 4.12
N SER A 135 -6.56 -1.28 4.26
CA SER A 135 -5.94 -0.44 3.24
C SER A 135 -4.71 -1.13 2.65
N VAL A 136 -4.48 -0.97 1.35
CA VAL A 136 -3.33 -1.52 0.65
C VAL A 136 -2.55 -0.39 0.00
N ALA A 137 -1.28 -0.25 0.36
CA ALA A 137 -0.35 0.61 -0.34
C ALA A 137 0.05 -0.07 -1.66
N LEU A 138 -0.41 0.47 -2.79
CA LEU A 138 -0.14 -0.13 -4.11
C LEU A 138 1.33 0.03 -4.51
N ARG A 139 2.05 1.00 -3.96
CA ARG A 139 3.51 1.10 -4.06
C ARG A 139 4.12 0.91 -2.67
N PRO A 140 4.81 -0.21 -2.40
CA PRO A 140 5.43 -0.46 -1.11
C PRO A 140 6.33 0.69 -0.64
N GLU A 141 7.06 1.32 -1.56
CA GLU A 141 8.03 2.39 -1.26
C GLU A 141 7.39 3.71 -0.81
N ASP A 142 6.07 3.86 -1.00
CA ASP A 142 5.30 5.00 -0.49
C ASP A 142 4.94 4.82 0.99
N ALA A 143 4.99 3.60 1.51
CA ALA A 143 4.77 3.27 2.92
C ALA A 143 6.07 3.46 3.73
N LEU A 144 5.99 4.29 4.78
CA LEU A 144 7.12 4.66 5.62
C LEU A 144 6.98 4.03 7.00
N ILE A 145 7.91 3.14 7.38
CA ILE A 145 7.98 2.62 8.75
C ILE A 145 8.43 3.74 9.69
N LEU A 146 7.60 4.02 10.70
CA LEU A 146 7.87 5.02 11.74
C LEU A 146 8.50 4.38 12.97
N ALA A 147 7.91 3.27 13.40
CA ALA A 147 8.32 2.51 14.57
C ALA A 147 8.01 1.03 14.38
N GLU A 148 8.84 0.19 15.00
CA GLU A 148 8.49 -1.20 15.31
C GLU A 148 7.94 -1.20 16.73
N LEU A 149 6.80 -1.85 16.91
CA LEU A 149 6.07 -1.96 18.17
C LEU A 149 6.02 -3.43 18.59
N ASP A 150 6.25 -3.67 19.87
CA ASP A 150 5.87 -4.94 20.48
C ASP A 150 4.37 -4.96 20.80
N LEU A 151 3.85 -6.15 21.15
CA LEU A 151 2.42 -6.33 21.38
C LEU A 151 1.88 -5.48 22.55
N GLU A 152 2.67 -5.32 23.62
CA GLU A 152 2.28 -4.52 24.79
C GLU A 152 2.11 -3.05 24.40
N GLN A 153 3.01 -2.52 23.57
CA GLN A 153 2.93 -1.15 23.06
C GLN A 153 1.71 -0.94 22.16
N VAL A 154 1.31 -1.94 21.37
CA VAL A 154 0.12 -1.86 20.51
C VAL A 154 -1.16 -1.86 21.35
N GLU A 155 -1.24 -2.69 22.39
CA GLU A 155 -2.35 -2.71 23.35
C GLU A 155 -2.46 -1.38 24.13
N GLU A 156 -1.33 -0.81 24.55
CA GLU A 156 -1.30 0.52 25.19
C GLU A 156 -1.82 1.62 24.27
N LEU A 157 -1.46 1.57 22.98
CA LEU A 157 -1.95 2.52 21.97
C LEU A 157 -3.45 2.39 21.73
N GLU A 158 -4.00 1.18 21.72
CA GLU A 158 -5.43 0.96 21.57
C GLU A 158 -6.24 1.52 22.74
N ALA A 159 -5.69 1.46 23.96
CA ALA A 159 -6.30 2.06 25.15
C ALA A 159 -6.32 3.60 25.12
N LEU A 160 -5.46 4.23 24.31
CA LEU A 160 -5.40 5.68 24.14
C LEU A 160 -6.38 6.11 23.03
N ILE A 161 -7.59 6.55 23.43
CA ILE A 161 -8.65 7.05 22.55
C ILE A 161 -8.07 7.91 21.40
N PHE A 162 -8.23 7.41 20.17
CA PHE A 162 -7.50 7.82 18.96
C PHE A 162 -7.40 9.33 18.73
N ASN A 163 -6.18 9.84 18.80
CA ASN A 163 -5.78 11.05 18.10
C ASN A 163 -4.50 10.72 17.31
N TYR A 164 -4.59 10.69 15.98
CA TYR A 164 -3.45 10.38 15.09
C TYR A 164 -2.21 11.24 15.36
N SER A 165 -2.40 12.47 15.84
CA SER A 165 -1.28 13.34 16.22
C SER A 165 -0.59 12.92 17.53
N ALA A 166 -1.30 12.25 18.45
CA ALA A 166 -0.72 11.64 19.64
C ALA A 166 0.02 10.33 19.31
N LEU A 167 -0.55 9.50 18.42
CA LEU A 167 0.10 8.29 17.89
C LEU A 167 1.44 8.60 17.23
N LEU A 168 1.46 9.62 16.35
CA LEU A 168 2.69 10.06 15.70
C LEU A 168 3.70 10.64 16.71
N ALA A 169 3.23 11.38 17.71
CA ALA A 169 4.12 11.91 18.75
C ALA A 169 4.77 10.77 19.57
N LEU A 170 3.99 9.77 19.98
CA LEU A 170 4.47 8.62 20.74
C LEU A 170 5.49 7.80 19.92
N ALA A 171 5.16 7.51 18.67
CA ALA A 171 6.05 6.76 17.78
C ALA A 171 7.40 7.44 17.55
N LEU A 172 7.40 8.77 17.47
CA LEU A 172 8.62 9.55 17.28
C LEU A 172 9.41 9.74 18.58
N ASP A 173 8.76 9.68 19.74
CA ASP A 173 9.44 9.62 21.04
C ASP A 173 10.10 8.24 21.25
N MET A 174 9.46 7.16 20.78
CA MET A 174 9.99 5.80 20.81
C MET A 174 11.11 5.56 19.79
N ASN A 175 11.07 6.26 18.64
CA ASN A 175 12.09 6.19 17.62
C ASN A 175 12.46 7.60 17.07
N PRO A 176 13.45 8.30 17.67
CA PRO A 176 13.80 9.66 17.29
C PRO A 176 14.46 9.80 15.91
N ALA A 177 14.82 8.67 15.28
CA ALA A 177 15.47 8.63 13.96
C ALA A 177 14.78 7.60 13.05
N PRO A 178 13.53 7.87 12.60
CA PRO A 178 12.88 6.99 11.63
C PRO A 178 13.76 6.90 10.37
N SER A 179 13.92 5.67 9.87
CA SER A 179 14.71 5.40 8.68
C SER A 179 13.97 5.98 7.46
N PHE A 180 14.37 7.18 7.03
CA PHE A 180 13.98 7.71 5.72
C PHE A 180 14.79 7.09 4.57
N ALA A 181 15.72 6.18 4.88
CA ALA A 181 16.59 5.53 3.93
C ALA A 181 15.86 4.37 3.24
N GLN A 182 14.96 4.70 2.31
CA GLN A 182 14.63 3.78 1.23
C GLN A 182 15.36 4.29 -0.01
N SER A 183 16.22 3.44 -0.57
CA SER A 183 16.93 3.72 -1.80
C SER A 183 15.92 4.01 -2.91
N ALA A 184 15.95 5.22 -3.43
CA ALA A 184 15.36 5.50 -4.73
C ALA A 184 16.14 4.66 -5.76
N SER A 185 15.62 3.49 -6.12
CA SER A 185 15.90 2.97 -7.45
C SER A 185 15.10 3.86 -8.40
N VAL A 186 15.71 4.97 -8.79
CA VAL A 186 15.26 5.70 -9.95
C VAL A 186 15.51 4.74 -11.11
N ALA A 187 14.47 4.02 -11.53
CA ALA A 187 14.43 3.48 -12.87
C ALA A 187 14.56 4.70 -13.79
N VAL A 188 15.78 4.95 -14.25
CA VAL A 188 16.04 5.84 -15.37
C VAL A 188 15.37 5.15 -16.55
N TYR A 189 14.12 5.51 -16.81
CA TYR A 189 13.50 5.27 -18.10
C TYR A 189 14.32 6.07 -19.10
N THR A 190 15.25 5.40 -19.76
CA THR A 190 15.99 5.95 -20.90
C THR A 190 14.99 6.35 -21.98
N ASP A 191 15.29 7.45 -22.67
CA ASP A 191 14.46 8.17 -23.66
C ASP A 191 13.90 7.33 -24.85
N GLU A 192 14.07 6.01 -24.87
CA GLU A 192 13.67 5.14 -25.99
C GLU A 192 12.16 4.88 -26.09
N LEU A 193 11.37 5.12 -25.03
CA LEU A 193 9.90 4.96 -25.08
C LEU A 193 9.13 6.24 -25.44
N LEU A 194 9.77 7.42 -25.39
CA LEU A 194 9.16 8.69 -25.82
C LEU A 194 9.25 8.92 -27.34
N GLU A 195 10.16 8.23 -28.05
CA GLU A 195 10.25 8.30 -29.51
C GLU A 195 9.23 7.41 -30.23
N GLN A 196 8.71 6.37 -29.58
CA GLN A 196 7.66 5.52 -30.18
C GLN A 196 6.26 6.14 -30.08
N ALA A 197 6.01 7.05 -29.13
CA ALA A 197 4.75 7.78 -29.04
C ALA A 197 4.63 8.96 -30.03
N ASN A 198 5.76 9.42 -30.59
CA ASN A 198 5.81 10.58 -31.51
C ASN A 198 6.00 10.20 -33.00
N SER A 199 6.09 8.91 -33.35
CA SER A 199 6.23 8.46 -34.74
C SER A 199 4.91 7.92 -35.33
N GLY A 200 3.95 8.84 -35.51
CA GLY A 200 3.06 8.83 -36.68
C GLY A 200 1.93 7.80 -36.71
N SER A 201 0.83 8.11 -36.03
CA SER A 201 -0.50 7.63 -36.44
C SER A 201 -0.87 8.23 -37.80
N LYS A 202 -0.87 7.42 -38.86
CA LYS A 202 -1.52 7.75 -40.13
C LYS A 202 -3.02 7.56 -39.98
N ILE A 203 -3.73 8.66 -39.78
CA ILE A 203 -5.16 8.78 -40.02
C ILE A 203 -5.40 8.58 -41.53
N PRO A 204 -6.29 7.69 -41.99
CA PRO A 204 -6.91 7.83 -43.29
C PRO A 204 -8.24 8.58 -43.11
N ALA A 205 -8.23 9.87 -43.42
CA ALA A 205 -9.43 10.65 -43.64
C ALA A 205 -9.47 11.04 -45.11
N THR A 206 -10.45 10.52 -45.84
CA THR A 206 -11.26 11.29 -46.81
C THR A 206 -12.43 10.41 -47.27
N ILE A 207 -13.62 10.83 -46.84
CA ILE A 207 -14.87 10.65 -47.59
C ILE A 207 -14.95 11.89 -48.48
N ASP A 208 -15.08 11.74 -49.80
CA ASP A 208 -15.93 12.64 -50.59
C ASP A 208 -16.33 12.03 -51.94
N GLU A 209 -17.48 12.49 -52.42
CA GLU A 209 -18.41 11.94 -53.41
C GLU A 209 -17.93 11.91 -54.88
N GLY A 210 -18.58 11.06 -55.70
CA GLY A 210 -18.45 11.11 -57.16
C GLY A 210 -19.32 10.10 -57.92
N PHE A 211 -20.39 10.60 -58.55
CA PHE A 211 -21.31 9.92 -59.49
C PHE A 211 -20.66 9.46 -60.82
N SER A 212 -21.43 8.65 -61.57
CA SER A 212 -21.30 8.12 -62.97
C SER A 212 -20.69 6.72 -63.11
N LEU A 213 -21.30 5.73 -63.77
CA LEU A 213 -22.46 5.60 -64.68
C LEU A 213 -23.24 4.33 -64.34
#